data_AF-A0A936WPV8-F1
#
_entry.id   AF-A0A936WPV8-F1
#
_cell.length_a   1.000
_cell.length_b   1.000
_cell.length_c   1.000
_cell.angle_alpha   90.00
_cell.angle_beta   90.00
_cell.angle_gamma   90.00
#
_symmetry.space_group_name_H-M   'P 1'
#
loop_
_entity.id
_entity.type
_entity.pdbx_description
1 polymer ?
#
loop_
_entity_poly.entity_id
_entity_poly.type
_entity_poly.pdbx_seq_one_letter_code
_entity_poly.pdbx_strand_id
1 'polypeptide(L)'
;MGKRMIDPAPFAHPDLSWLKRKLRNELAAIARGDFTSRWIDYRRIYLTNFMVMVEAVNYQVRQHLLVSHDEKRIKLTDKQRKLLFKEAGTRSYERFKVIWKTYAQHFDKKDLVKVWFGDDRIVDLKDTIEKRNLTVHPKTYPDLRLTDEDLAKVQRANKWFQQMTLYALSGEYYRETREDE
;
A
#
# COMPACT_ATOMS: atom_id res chain seq x y z
N MET A 1 -24.28 29.10 -40.57
CA MET A 1 -23.66 28.09 -39.71
C MET A 1 -22.73 28.77 -38.71
N GLY A 2 -23.19 28.98 -37.47
CA GLY A 2 -22.39 29.66 -36.44
C GLY A 2 -21.43 28.70 -35.73
N LYS A 3 -20.13 29.00 -35.75
CA LYS A 3 -19.13 28.27 -34.95
C LYS A 3 -19.39 28.57 -33.46
N ARG A 4 -19.80 27.56 -32.69
CA ARG A 4 -19.73 27.63 -31.22
C ARG A 4 -18.26 27.55 -30.84
N MET A 5 -17.68 28.66 -30.38
CA MET A 5 -16.43 28.62 -29.62
C MET A 5 -16.74 27.89 -28.30
N ILE A 6 -16.02 26.81 -28.06
CA ILE A 6 -15.96 26.18 -26.75
C ILE A 6 -15.18 27.16 -25.88
N ASP A 7 -15.87 27.81 -24.95
CA ASP A 7 -15.25 28.61 -23.91
C ASP A 7 -14.40 27.64 -23.07
N PRO A 8 -13.06 27.72 -23.08
CA PRO A 8 -12.25 26.89 -22.21
C PRO A 8 -12.51 27.39 -20.80
N ALA A 9 -13.37 26.68 -20.07
CA ALA A 9 -13.56 26.91 -18.64
C ALA A 9 -12.15 27.11 -18.04
N PRO A 10 -11.89 28.22 -17.33
CA PRO A 10 -10.59 28.45 -16.77
C PRO A 10 -10.33 27.27 -15.84
N PHE A 11 -9.31 26.47 -16.16
CA PHE A 11 -8.74 25.57 -15.19
C PHE A 11 -8.26 26.45 -14.05
N ALA A 12 -9.11 26.63 -13.04
CA ALA A 12 -8.75 27.31 -11.82
C ALA A 12 -7.57 26.52 -11.27
N HIS A 13 -6.36 27.05 -11.44
CA HIS A 13 -5.19 26.49 -10.81
C HIS A 13 -5.52 26.44 -9.31
N PRO A 14 -5.47 25.26 -8.67
CA PRO A 14 -5.76 25.17 -7.25
C PRO A 14 -4.89 26.18 -6.52
N ASP A 15 -5.45 26.93 -5.58
CA ASP A 15 -4.67 27.90 -4.82
C ASP A 15 -3.55 27.16 -4.06
N LEU A 16 -2.33 27.24 -4.59
CA LEU A 16 -1.13 26.65 -4.02
C LEU A 16 -0.42 27.63 -3.07
N SER A 17 -1.05 28.74 -2.67
CA SER A 17 -0.49 29.70 -1.70
C SER A 17 -0.07 29.02 -0.40
N TRP A 18 -0.85 28.05 0.07
CA TRP A 18 -0.54 27.24 1.24
C TRP A 18 0.73 26.39 1.04
N LEU A 19 0.91 25.80 -0.14
CA LEU A 19 2.07 24.97 -0.49
C LEU A 19 3.34 25.83 -0.62
N LYS A 20 3.25 27.01 -1.24
CA LYS A 20 4.35 27.98 -1.35
C LYS A 20 4.82 28.47 0.03
N ARG A 21 3.87 28.80 0.91
CA ARG A 21 4.15 29.21 2.29
C ARG A 21 4.79 28.07 3.09
N LYS A 22 4.33 26.84 2.88
CA LYS A 22 4.91 25.65 3.51
C LYS A 22 6.35 25.41 3.06
N LEU A 23 6.61 25.43 1.74
CA LEU A 23 7.97 25.31 1.19
C LEU A 23 8.91 26.36 1.78
N ARG A 24 8.47 27.60 1.92
CA ARG A 24 9.26 28.68 2.52
C ARG A 24 9.62 28.40 3.99
N ASN A 25 8.69 27.86 4.77
CA ASN A 25 8.92 27.51 6.17
C ASN A 25 9.87 26.31 6.33
N GLU A 26 9.73 25.30 5.47
CA GLU A 26 10.61 24.11 5.44
C GLU A 26 12.04 24.50 5.02
N LEU A 27 12.20 25.38 4.02
CA LEU A 27 13.50 25.92 3.60
C LEU A 27 14.16 26.74 4.72
N ALA A 28 13.39 27.53 5.45
CA ALA A 28 13.89 28.27 6.61
C ALA A 28 14.29 27.34 7.78
N ALA A 29 13.61 26.21 7.97
CA ALA A 29 14.00 25.19 8.94
C ALA A 29 15.32 24.51 8.53
N ILE A 30 15.47 24.13 7.27
CA ILE A 30 16.70 23.56 6.71
C ILE A 30 17.89 24.53 6.88
N ALA A 31 17.69 25.82 6.59
CA ALA A 31 18.72 26.84 6.74
C ALA A 31 19.16 27.04 8.21
N ARG A 32 18.32 26.69 9.18
CA ARG A 32 18.62 26.72 10.61
C ARG A 32 19.27 25.43 11.15
N GLY A 33 19.57 24.46 10.29
CA GLY A 33 20.06 23.14 10.72
C GLY A 33 18.98 22.28 11.39
N ASP A 34 17.71 22.67 11.26
CA ASP A 34 16.58 21.91 11.77
C ASP A 34 16.24 20.81 10.74
N PHE A 35 16.93 19.67 10.86
CA PHE A 35 16.84 18.55 9.92
C PHE A 35 15.52 17.78 9.98
N THR A 36 14.57 18.21 10.82
CA THR A 36 13.24 17.60 10.97
C THR A 36 12.53 17.39 9.62
N SER A 37 12.72 18.28 8.64
CA SER A 37 12.16 18.16 7.29
C SER A 37 12.76 17.02 6.45
N ARG A 38 14.10 16.85 6.46
CA ARG A 38 14.77 15.72 5.76
C ARG A 38 14.35 14.38 6.35
N TRP A 39 14.22 14.28 7.68
CA TRP A 39 13.74 13.08 8.35
C TRP A 39 12.29 12.73 7.98
N ILE A 40 11.43 13.74 7.83
CA ILE A 40 10.06 13.55 7.31
C ILE A 40 10.09 12.98 5.88
N ASP A 41 10.96 13.50 5.01
CA ASP A 41 11.08 13.01 3.64
C ASP A 41 11.62 11.57 3.56
N TYR A 42 12.63 11.21 4.35
CA TYR A 42 13.14 9.84 4.41
C TYR A 42 12.08 8.84 4.89
N ARG A 43 11.33 9.17 5.95
CA ARG A 43 10.25 8.30 6.46
C ARG A 43 9.15 8.10 5.41
N ARG A 44 8.81 9.15 4.65
CA ARG A 44 7.82 9.07 3.57
C ARG A 44 8.31 8.24 2.39
N ILE A 45 9.59 8.33 2.03
CA ILE A 45 10.20 7.48 1.01
C ILE A 45 10.11 6.02 1.44
N TYR A 46 10.43 5.68 2.69
CA TYR A 46 10.33 4.31 3.19
C TYR A 46 8.91 3.76 3.11
N LEU A 47 7.91 4.52 3.60
CA LEU A 47 6.50 4.17 3.51
C LEU A 47 6.04 3.98 2.05
N THR A 48 6.46 4.88 1.15
CA THR A 48 6.11 4.81 -0.27
C THR A 48 6.69 3.57 -0.93
N ASN A 49 7.98 3.27 -0.69
CA ASN A 49 8.66 2.12 -1.26
C ASN A 49 8.03 0.79 -0.79
N PHE A 50 7.76 0.69 0.52
CA PHE A 50 7.06 -0.48 1.06
C PHE A 50 5.70 -0.68 0.38
N MET A 51 4.94 0.40 0.21
CA MET A 51 3.63 0.31 -0.43
C MET A 51 3.72 -0.05 -1.91
N VAL A 52 4.68 0.48 -2.67
CA VAL A 52 4.92 0.06 -4.07
C VAL A 52 5.18 -1.44 -4.15
N MET A 53 5.98 -1.99 -3.24
CA MET A 53 6.24 -3.44 -3.18
C MET A 53 4.95 -4.23 -2.89
N VAL A 54 4.16 -3.83 -1.89
CA VAL A 54 2.87 -4.47 -1.58
C VAL A 54 1.93 -4.42 -2.78
N GLU A 55 1.83 -3.28 -3.47
CA GLU A 55 0.98 -3.12 -4.65
C GLU A 55 1.46 -4.02 -5.80
N ALA A 56 2.77 -4.10 -6.06
CA ALA A 56 3.35 -4.93 -7.11
C ALA A 56 3.08 -6.42 -6.87
N VAL A 57 3.32 -6.92 -5.65
CA VAL A 57 3.08 -8.33 -5.31
C VAL A 57 1.59 -8.66 -5.43
N ASN A 58 0.70 -7.84 -4.87
CA ASN A 58 -0.75 -8.05 -4.99
C ASN A 58 -1.22 -8.03 -6.45
N TYR A 59 -0.64 -7.16 -7.27
CA TYR A 59 -0.93 -7.12 -8.70
C TYR A 59 -0.55 -8.45 -9.37
N GLN A 60 0.63 -8.99 -9.08
CA GLN A 60 1.08 -10.27 -9.65
C GLN A 60 0.19 -11.44 -9.22
N VAL A 61 -0.14 -11.56 -7.93
CA VAL A 61 -1.04 -12.62 -7.43
C VAL A 61 -2.43 -12.50 -8.06
N ARG A 62 -2.93 -11.27 -8.20
CA ARG A 62 -4.19 -11.00 -8.90
C ARG A 62 -4.13 -11.44 -10.36
N GLN A 63 -3.07 -11.09 -11.09
CA GLN A 63 -2.92 -11.50 -12.49
C GLN A 63 -2.85 -13.01 -12.61
N HIS A 64 -2.11 -13.68 -11.74
CA HIS A 64 -2.03 -15.13 -11.70
C HIS A 64 -3.41 -15.79 -11.49
N LEU A 65 -4.24 -15.23 -10.60
CA LEU A 65 -5.62 -15.69 -10.40
C LEU A 65 -6.49 -15.50 -11.65
N LEU A 66 -6.40 -14.34 -12.29
CA LEU A 66 -7.19 -14.02 -13.49
C LEU A 66 -6.79 -14.92 -14.67
N VAL A 67 -5.49 -15.07 -14.93
CA VAL A 67 -4.98 -15.96 -15.98
C VAL A 67 -5.36 -17.41 -15.72
N SER A 68 -5.18 -17.90 -14.48
CA SER A 68 -5.57 -19.27 -14.12
C SER A 68 -7.06 -19.52 -14.29
N HIS A 69 -7.89 -18.48 -14.11
CA HIS A 69 -9.32 -18.56 -14.35
C HIS A 69 -9.66 -18.63 -15.84
N ASP A 70 -9.04 -17.78 -16.66
CA ASP A 70 -9.24 -17.76 -18.10
C ASP A 70 -8.74 -19.05 -18.77
N GLU A 71 -7.65 -19.63 -18.24
CA GLU A 71 -7.13 -20.96 -18.61
C GLU A 71 -7.95 -22.13 -18.04
N LYS A 72 -9.05 -21.85 -17.31
CA LYS A 72 -9.94 -22.84 -16.68
C LYS A 72 -9.27 -23.75 -15.63
N ARG A 73 -8.10 -23.37 -15.10
CA ARG A 73 -7.43 -24.08 -13.99
C ARG A 73 -8.13 -23.84 -12.66
N ILE A 74 -8.73 -22.65 -12.49
CA ILE A 74 -9.52 -22.30 -11.30
C ILE A 74 -10.88 -21.72 -11.70
N LYS A 75 -11.87 -21.85 -10.82
CA LYS A 75 -13.21 -21.26 -11.02
C LYS A 75 -13.48 -20.17 -10.00
N LEU A 76 -13.39 -18.91 -10.44
CA LEU A 76 -13.74 -17.75 -9.63
C LEU A 76 -15.25 -17.52 -9.63
N THR A 77 -15.80 -17.14 -8.48
CA THR A 77 -17.18 -16.64 -8.39
C THR A 77 -17.32 -15.26 -9.03
N ASP A 78 -18.53 -14.87 -9.44
CA ASP A 78 -18.78 -13.53 -9.98
C ASP A 78 -18.38 -12.41 -9.01
N LYS A 79 -18.56 -12.64 -7.70
CA LYS A 79 -18.12 -11.72 -6.66
C LYS A 79 -16.60 -11.57 -6.63
N GLN A 80 -15.86 -12.68 -6.70
CA GLN A 80 -14.39 -12.66 -6.76
C GLN A 80 -13.90 -11.98 -8.04
N ARG A 81 -14.48 -12.32 -9.21
CA ARG A 81 -14.13 -11.67 -10.48
C ARG A 81 -14.33 -10.16 -10.41
N LYS A 82 -15.51 -9.68 -10.00
CA LYS A 82 -15.78 -8.24 -9.87
C LYS A 82 -14.76 -7.52 -8.98
N LEU A 83 -14.34 -8.14 -7.88
CA LEU A 83 -13.36 -7.56 -6.95
C LEU A 83 -11.92 -7.58 -7.52
N LEU A 84 -11.56 -8.60 -8.28
CA LEU A 84 -10.24 -8.71 -8.93
C LEU A 84 -10.13 -7.76 -10.15
N PHE A 85 -11.19 -7.64 -10.96
CA PHE A 85 -11.22 -6.82 -12.18
C PHE A 85 -11.34 -5.31 -11.94
N LYS A 86 -11.79 -4.85 -10.77
CA LYS A 86 -11.94 -3.41 -10.49
C LYS A 86 -10.58 -2.69 -10.58
N GLU A 87 -10.26 -2.04 -11.69
CA GLU A 87 -9.03 -1.25 -11.84
C GLU A 87 -9.15 0.03 -11.00
N ALA A 88 -8.36 0.08 -9.93
CA ALA A 88 -7.93 1.25 -9.17
C ALA A 88 -7.53 0.78 -7.76
N GLY A 89 -6.21 0.74 -7.52
CA GLY A 89 -5.57 0.81 -6.21
C GLY A 89 -5.79 -0.36 -5.23
N THR A 90 -4.70 -0.92 -4.76
CA THR A 90 -4.58 -1.73 -3.53
C THR A 90 -4.69 -0.87 -2.26
N ARG A 91 -5.26 0.33 -2.36
CA ARG A 91 -5.37 1.32 -1.27
C ARG A 91 -6.31 0.90 -0.13
N SER A 92 -6.82 -0.33 -0.18
CA SER A 92 -7.74 -0.88 0.81
C SER A 92 -7.27 -2.27 1.23
N TYR A 93 -7.09 -2.43 2.54
CA TYR A 93 -6.81 -3.70 3.20
C TYR A 93 -7.88 -4.77 2.89
N GLU A 94 -9.12 -4.38 2.59
CA GLU A 94 -10.17 -5.33 2.18
C GLU A 94 -9.84 -6.03 0.86
N ARG A 95 -9.27 -5.28 -0.09
CA ARG A 95 -8.88 -5.84 -1.39
C ARG A 95 -7.72 -6.82 -1.25
N PHE A 96 -6.73 -6.45 -0.42
CA PHE A 96 -5.63 -7.32 -0.03
C PHE A 96 -6.16 -8.67 0.47
N LYS A 97 -7.09 -8.64 1.44
CA LYS A 97 -7.73 -9.84 1.98
C LYS A 97 -8.38 -10.70 0.91
N VAL A 98 -9.13 -10.09 -0.01
CA VAL A 98 -9.85 -10.82 -1.07
C VAL A 98 -8.87 -11.54 -2.01
N ILE A 99 -7.78 -10.89 -2.43
CA ILE A 99 -6.77 -11.48 -3.33
C ILE A 99 -6.16 -12.71 -2.66
N TRP A 100 -5.63 -12.57 -1.45
CA TRP A 100 -4.90 -13.65 -0.79
C TRP A 100 -5.80 -14.79 -0.28
N LYS A 101 -7.04 -14.50 0.16
CA LYS A 101 -8.01 -15.55 0.47
C LYS A 101 -8.41 -16.36 -0.76
N THR A 102 -8.59 -15.68 -1.90
CA THR A 102 -8.92 -16.34 -3.16
C THR A 102 -7.74 -17.20 -3.63
N TYR A 103 -6.51 -16.69 -3.52
CA TYR A 103 -5.30 -17.47 -3.78
C TYR A 103 -5.22 -18.71 -2.91
N ALA A 104 -5.36 -18.55 -1.59
CA ALA A 104 -5.29 -19.65 -0.64
C ALA A 104 -6.35 -20.74 -0.89
N GLN A 105 -7.56 -20.34 -1.26
CA GLN A 105 -8.66 -21.23 -1.57
C GLN A 105 -8.36 -22.13 -2.79
N HIS A 106 -7.69 -21.61 -3.81
CA HIS A 106 -7.53 -22.31 -5.09
C HIS A 106 -6.21 -23.05 -5.27
N PHE A 107 -5.18 -22.74 -4.49
CA PHE A 107 -3.84 -23.35 -4.61
C PHE A 107 -3.48 -24.24 -3.43
N ASP A 108 -4.49 -24.78 -2.73
CA ASP A 108 -4.36 -25.65 -1.55
C ASP A 108 -3.45 -25.08 -0.46
N LYS A 109 -3.53 -23.76 -0.26
CA LYS A 109 -2.81 -23.04 0.80
C LYS A 109 -3.78 -22.64 1.91
N LYS A 110 -4.69 -23.52 2.35
CA LYS A 110 -5.71 -23.16 3.35
C LYS A 110 -5.09 -22.69 4.67
N ASP A 111 -3.96 -23.27 5.05
CA ASP A 111 -3.18 -22.85 6.22
C ASP A 111 -2.63 -21.43 6.09
N LEU A 112 -2.41 -20.94 4.86
CA LEU A 112 -2.03 -19.55 4.60
C LEU A 112 -3.02 -18.57 5.22
N VAL A 113 -4.33 -18.82 5.08
CA VAL A 113 -5.36 -17.93 5.65
C VAL A 113 -5.24 -17.89 7.17
N LYS A 114 -5.00 -19.05 7.79
CA LYS A 114 -4.85 -19.17 9.25
C LYS A 114 -3.58 -18.46 9.73
N VAL A 115 -2.45 -18.67 9.06
CA VAL A 115 -1.16 -18.05 9.42
C VAL A 115 -1.20 -16.54 9.14
N TRP A 116 -1.76 -16.11 8.01
CA TRP A 116 -1.81 -14.69 7.65
C TRP A 116 -2.78 -13.88 8.49
N PHE A 117 -4.03 -14.34 8.58
CA PHE A 117 -5.09 -13.57 9.22
C PHE A 117 -5.25 -13.89 10.71
N GLY A 118 -4.47 -14.84 11.24
CA GLY A 118 -4.35 -15.12 12.67
C GLY A 118 -3.08 -14.55 13.30
N ASP A 119 -2.22 -13.86 12.55
CA ASP A 119 -1.02 -13.20 13.06
C ASP A 119 -1.32 -11.74 13.39
N ASP A 120 -1.10 -11.34 14.64
CA ASP A 120 -1.38 -9.98 15.13
C ASP A 120 -0.62 -8.89 14.33
N ARG A 121 0.51 -9.24 13.71
CA ARG A 121 1.31 -8.32 12.88
C ARG A 121 0.61 -7.90 11.59
N ILE A 122 -0.48 -8.55 11.21
CA ILE A 122 -1.33 -8.08 10.11
C ILE A 122 -1.97 -6.71 10.41
N VAL A 123 -2.12 -6.37 11.70
CA VAL A 123 -2.58 -5.05 12.13
C VAL A 123 -1.57 -3.98 11.73
N ASP A 124 -0.27 -4.22 11.89
CA ASP A 124 0.78 -3.28 11.45
C ASP A 124 0.70 -3.03 9.91
N LEU A 125 0.39 -4.06 9.10
CA LEU A 125 0.16 -3.88 7.66
C LEU A 125 -1.07 -3.01 7.40
N LYS A 126 -2.18 -3.30 8.05
CA LYS A 126 -3.42 -2.52 7.90
C LYS A 126 -3.18 -1.05 8.23
N ASP A 127 -2.58 -0.77 9.39
CA ASP A 127 -2.27 0.58 9.87
C ASP A 127 -1.31 1.29 8.90
N THR A 128 -0.34 0.56 8.34
CA THR A 128 0.60 1.11 7.35
C THR A 128 -0.11 1.53 6.06
N ILE A 129 -1.04 0.71 5.54
CA ILE A 129 -1.84 1.04 4.35
C ILE A 129 -2.68 2.30 4.61
N GLU A 130 -3.28 2.40 5.80
CA GLU A 130 -4.08 3.54 6.22
C GLU A 130 -3.22 4.82 6.36
N LYS A 131 -2.04 4.71 6.98
CA LYS A 131 -1.08 5.82 7.11
C LYS A 131 -0.57 6.31 5.75
N ARG A 132 -0.36 5.40 4.78
CA ARG A 132 -0.03 5.80 3.40
C ARG A 132 -1.15 6.60 2.77
N ASN A 133 -2.41 6.23 2.97
CA ASN A 133 -3.53 6.99 2.42
C ASN A 133 -3.56 8.44 2.97
N LEU A 134 -3.29 8.61 4.26
CA LEU A 134 -3.19 9.92 4.91
C LEU A 134 -2.03 10.76 4.35
N THR A 135 -0.86 10.15 4.15
CA THR A 135 0.34 10.87 3.66
C THR A 135 0.30 11.22 2.17
N VAL A 136 -0.49 10.51 1.36
CA VAL A 136 -0.69 10.79 -0.08
C VAL A 136 -1.81 11.80 -0.32
N HIS A 137 -2.86 11.78 0.52
CA HIS A 137 -3.98 12.72 0.47
C HIS A 137 -4.12 13.47 1.81
N PRO A 138 -3.11 14.27 2.20
CA PRO A 138 -3.12 14.94 3.49
C PRO A 138 -4.22 15.99 3.56
N LYS A 139 -4.98 16.01 4.65
CA LYS A 139 -5.96 17.06 4.93
C LYS A 139 -5.39 18.10 5.89
N THR A 140 -4.41 17.71 6.70
CA THR A 140 -3.78 18.51 7.73
C THR A 140 -2.25 18.31 7.73
N TYR A 141 -1.51 19.23 8.38
CA TYR A 141 -0.05 19.09 8.54
C TYR A 141 0.35 17.85 9.38
N PRO A 142 -0.35 17.49 10.47
CA PRO A 142 -0.13 16.22 11.19
C PRO A 142 -0.22 14.96 10.31
N ASP A 143 -1.07 14.95 9.28
CA ASP A 143 -1.19 13.79 8.36
C ASP A 143 0.11 13.50 7.59
N LEU A 144 0.99 14.49 7.49
CA LEU A 144 2.28 14.39 6.81
C LEU A 144 3.41 13.99 7.74
N ARG A 145 3.20 14.05 9.06
CA ARG A 145 4.20 13.63 10.03
C ARG A 145 4.13 12.12 10.25
N LEU A 146 5.24 11.47 9.96
CA LEU A 146 5.53 10.11 10.37
C LEU A 146 6.40 10.15 11.62
N THR A 147 5.94 9.50 12.69
CA THR A 147 6.71 9.33 13.93
C THR A 147 7.71 8.18 13.78
N ASP A 148 8.61 8.03 14.75
CA ASP A 148 9.49 6.85 14.79
C ASP A 148 8.71 5.56 15.07
N GLU A 149 7.61 5.64 15.83
CA GLU A 149 6.71 4.51 16.03
C GLU A 149 6.00 4.10 14.72
N ASP A 150 5.55 5.08 13.92
CA ASP A 150 5.01 4.81 12.58
C ASP A 150 6.05 4.08 11.73
N LEU A 151 7.30 4.55 11.73
CA LEU A 151 8.37 3.92 10.97
C LEU A 151 8.65 2.48 11.43
N ALA A 152 8.67 2.24 12.74
CA ALA A 152 8.83 0.90 13.31
C ALA A 152 7.68 -0.04 12.89
N LYS A 153 6.43 0.46 12.83
CA LYS A 153 5.28 -0.28 12.30
C LYS A 153 5.48 -0.66 10.83
N VAL A 154 5.91 0.28 9.99
CA VAL A 154 6.20 0.01 8.56
C VAL A 154 7.29 -1.06 8.43
N GLN A 155 8.35 -1.00 9.24
CA GLN A 155 9.43 -1.99 9.21
C GLN A 155 8.96 -3.39 9.60
N ARG A 156 8.18 -3.51 10.68
CA ARG A 156 7.58 -4.80 11.09
C ARG A 156 6.62 -5.34 10.05
N ALA A 157 5.74 -4.49 9.51
CA ALA A 157 4.84 -4.83 8.42
C ALA A 157 5.61 -5.32 7.18
N ASN A 158 6.72 -4.67 6.85
CA ASN A 158 7.58 -5.05 5.73
C ASN A 158 8.21 -6.43 5.92
N LYS A 159 8.91 -6.65 7.05
CA LYS A 159 9.53 -7.95 7.36
C LYS A 159 8.49 -9.06 7.34
N TRP A 160 7.36 -8.85 8.00
CA TRP A 160 6.25 -9.79 8.02
C TRP A 160 5.71 -10.07 6.61
N PHE A 161 5.39 -9.03 5.84
CA PHE A 161 4.81 -9.20 4.50
C PHE A 161 5.76 -9.94 3.54
N GLN A 162 7.06 -9.69 3.62
CA GLN A 162 8.07 -10.40 2.83
C GLN A 162 8.12 -11.89 3.19
N GLN A 163 8.21 -12.22 4.48
CA GLN A 163 8.21 -13.61 4.96
C GLN A 163 6.95 -14.35 4.52
N MET A 164 5.81 -13.69 4.65
CA MET A 164 4.51 -14.26 4.32
C MET A 164 4.36 -14.47 2.82
N THR A 165 4.80 -13.52 2.00
CA THR A 165 4.82 -13.65 0.54
C THR A 165 5.71 -14.81 0.10
N LEU A 166 6.90 -14.96 0.70
CA LEU A 166 7.80 -16.07 0.42
C LEU A 166 7.13 -17.40 0.75
N TYR A 167 6.55 -17.54 1.94
CA TYR A 167 5.80 -18.73 2.35
C TYR A 167 4.65 -19.06 1.38
N ALA A 168 3.91 -18.05 0.94
CA ALA A 168 2.80 -18.25 0.02
C ALA A 168 3.24 -18.80 -1.34
N LEU A 169 4.29 -18.22 -1.91
CA LEU A 169 4.70 -18.45 -3.30
C LEU A 169 5.68 -19.62 -3.45
N SER A 170 6.54 -19.85 -2.47
CA SER A 170 7.50 -20.97 -2.48
C SER A 170 6.98 -22.22 -1.76
N GLY A 171 6.04 -22.05 -0.81
CA GLY A 171 5.67 -23.12 0.12
C GLY A 171 6.69 -23.36 1.24
N GLU A 172 7.82 -22.67 1.24
CA GLU A 172 8.84 -22.75 2.28
C GLU A 172 8.59 -21.64 3.31
N TYR A 173 8.34 -22.02 4.55
CA TYR A 173 8.37 -21.09 5.66
C TYR A 173 9.84 -20.87 6.03
N TYR A 174 10.39 -19.69 5.76
CA TYR A 174 11.72 -19.36 6.27
C TYR A 174 11.61 -19.24 7.80
N ARG A 175 12.02 -20.32 8.47
CA ARG A 175 11.91 -20.52 9.90
C ARG A 175 13.06 -19.82 10.63
N GLU A 176 13.28 -18.54 10.37
CA GLU A 176 14.22 -17.76 11.16
C GLU A 176 13.48 -17.06 12.30
N THR A 177 14.07 -17.18 13.51
CA THR A 177 13.70 -16.65 14.83
C THR A 177 12.73 -17.48 15.69
N ARG A 178 13.01 -18.78 15.85
CA ARG A 178 12.72 -19.49 17.11
C ARG A 178 13.86 -20.38 17.63
N GLU A 179 15.01 -20.32 16.97
CA GLU A 179 16.27 -20.81 17.52
C GLU A 179 17.16 -19.57 17.59
N ASP A 180 17.42 -19.15 18.83
CA ASP A 180 18.34 -18.12 19.33
C ASP A 180 17.61 -17.13 20.25
N GLU A 181 17.80 -17.37 21.55
CA GLU A 181 17.74 -16.44 22.70
C GLU A 181 16.37 -16.02 23.30
#